data_AF-X0WJ46-F1
#
_entry.id   AF-X0WJ46-F1
#
_cell.length_a   1.000
_cell.length_b   1.000
_cell.length_c   1.000
_cell.angle_alpha   90.00
_cell.angle_beta   90.00
_cell.angle_gamma   90.00
#
_symmetry.space_group_name_H-M   'P 1'
#
loop_
_entity.id
_entity.type
_entity.pdbx_description
1 polymer ?
#
loop_
_entity_poly.entity_id
_entity_poly.type
_entity_poly.pdbx_seq_one_letter_code
_entity_poly.pdbx_strand_id
1 'polypeptide(L)'
;AVYPSGSFATPLGDVQVDEKLCKSLIKASPIFESNVGAHRREHSLEVQLPFLMRIFKAPFKIVPIVMNTGDLDTAVKIGEALAKAIRGKNVLIVVSSDFSHYPPKDIARKADLTILESLKRLDPAYFRLTNTILMRRGEKNLQTMACGEAAIIAGMTAAVRLGADKAVLLEYTNSGEVRPQTAQRVVGYGAMAFVKTGEPLPESFPLAGSGKKILLKTARQAIVDAFDKKPYDSELSSNITMNMPAAVFVTLTISGGLRGCIGTTQPQMSL
;
A
#
# COMPACT_ATOMS: atom_id res chain seq x y z
N ALA A 1 -1.97 -18.95 4.74
CA ALA A 1 -1.64 -19.96 5.76
C ALA A 1 -1.98 -19.44 7.15
N VAL A 2 -2.76 -20.19 7.92
CA VAL A 2 -3.15 -19.89 9.30
C VAL A 2 -2.35 -20.77 10.26
N TYR A 3 -1.85 -20.21 11.36
CA TYR A 3 -1.30 -20.99 12.47
C TYR A 3 -2.44 -21.38 13.42
N PRO A 4 -2.81 -22.68 13.52
CA PRO A 4 -4.14 -23.05 14.01
C PRO A 4 -4.30 -23.11 15.55
N SER A 5 -3.21 -23.32 16.30
CA SER A 5 -3.26 -23.65 17.73
C SER A 5 -1.93 -23.40 18.44
N GLY A 6 -1.93 -23.27 19.77
CA GLY A 6 -0.71 -23.08 20.58
C GLY A 6 -0.36 -21.62 20.87
N SER A 7 0.93 -21.32 20.94
CA SER A 7 1.46 -19.98 21.26
C SER A 7 2.69 -19.62 20.43
N PHE A 8 2.98 -18.33 20.35
CA PHE A 8 4.23 -17.79 19.84
C PHE A 8 5.11 -17.35 21.01
N ALA A 9 6.29 -17.94 21.13
CA ALA A 9 7.27 -17.53 22.13
C ALA A 9 7.94 -16.21 21.70
N THR A 10 8.12 -15.31 22.65
CA THR A 10 8.84 -14.04 22.44
C THR A 10 9.80 -13.81 23.61
N PRO A 11 10.78 -12.89 23.48
CA PRO A 11 11.65 -12.50 24.60
C PRO A 11 10.89 -11.93 25.83
N LEU A 12 9.65 -11.47 25.65
CA LEU A 12 8.82 -10.92 26.72
C LEU A 12 7.80 -11.92 27.28
N GLY A 13 7.79 -13.16 26.78
CA GLY A 13 6.84 -14.22 27.13
C GLY A 13 6.00 -14.69 25.93
N ASP A 14 5.11 -15.64 26.20
CA ASP A 14 4.32 -16.29 25.15
C ASP A 14 3.01 -15.55 24.82
N VAL A 15 2.67 -15.48 23.54
CA VAL A 15 1.39 -14.95 23.05
C VAL A 15 0.52 -16.09 22.53
N GLN A 16 -0.67 -16.24 23.12
CA GLN A 16 -1.58 -17.35 22.83
C GLN A 16 -2.33 -17.14 21.50
N VAL A 17 -2.55 -18.22 20.75
CA VAL A 17 -3.35 -18.21 19.52
C VAL A 17 -4.85 -18.30 19.87
N ASP A 18 -5.68 -17.51 19.18
CA ASP A 18 -7.13 -17.69 19.23
C ASP A 18 -7.56 -18.84 18.32
N GLU A 19 -7.42 -20.06 18.85
CA GLU A 19 -7.72 -21.28 18.09
C GLU A 19 -9.16 -21.34 17.59
N LYS A 20 -10.11 -20.75 18.32
CA LYS A 20 -11.52 -20.75 17.94
C LYS A 20 -11.71 -19.92 16.68
N LEU A 21 -11.11 -18.73 16.63
CA LEU A 21 -11.16 -17.87 15.46
C LEU A 21 -10.36 -18.46 14.28
N CYS A 22 -9.18 -19.05 14.52
CA CYS A 22 -8.43 -19.76 13.48
C CYS A 22 -9.25 -20.88 12.85
N LYS A 23 -9.85 -21.77 13.66
CA LYS A 23 -10.70 -22.88 13.18
C LYS A 23 -11.92 -22.37 12.40
N SER A 24 -12.53 -21.27 12.85
CA SER A 24 -13.65 -20.64 12.15
C SER A 24 -13.25 -20.14 10.76
N LEU A 25 -12.08 -19.51 10.61
CA LEU A 25 -11.58 -19.03 9.32
C LEU A 25 -11.30 -20.19 8.36
N ILE A 26 -10.57 -21.21 8.85
CA ILE A 26 -10.22 -22.40 8.07
C ILE A 26 -11.48 -23.13 7.57
N LYS A 27 -12.51 -23.25 8.42
CA LYS A 27 -13.78 -23.89 8.03
C LYS A 27 -14.60 -23.03 7.05
N ALA A 28 -14.48 -21.71 7.12
CA ALA A 28 -15.32 -20.80 6.35
C ALA A 28 -14.94 -20.73 4.86
N SER A 29 -13.68 -20.99 4.51
CA SER A 29 -13.21 -20.91 3.13
C SER A 29 -11.93 -21.71 2.90
N PRO A 30 -11.79 -22.42 1.77
CA PRO A 30 -10.57 -23.14 1.41
C PRO A 30 -9.35 -22.22 1.19
N ILE A 31 -9.56 -20.90 1.09
CA ILE A 31 -8.48 -19.91 1.01
C ILE A 31 -7.64 -19.88 2.30
N PHE A 32 -8.24 -20.27 3.44
CA PHE A 32 -7.53 -20.37 4.72
C PHE A 32 -7.12 -21.81 4.99
N GLU A 33 -5.84 -22.09 4.77
CA GLU A 33 -5.27 -23.40 5.08
C GLU A 33 -4.52 -23.37 6.42
N SER A 34 -4.71 -24.39 7.24
CA SER A 34 -3.85 -24.68 8.39
C SER A 34 -2.48 -25.15 7.91
N ASN A 35 -1.46 -24.31 8.02
CA ASN A 35 -0.12 -24.65 7.57
C ASN A 35 0.92 -24.05 8.52
N VAL A 36 1.33 -24.84 9.52
CA VAL A 36 2.36 -24.46 10.51
C VAL A 36 3.73 -24.30 9.85
N GLY A 37 4.02 -25.08 8.81
CA GLY A 37 5.30 -25.05 8.10
C GLY A 37 5.60 -23.68 7.47
N ALA A 38 4.57 -23.00 6.97
CA ALA A 38 4.67 -21.66 6.41
C ALA A 38 5.14 -20.59 7.41
N HIS A 39 5.03 -20.84 8.72
CA HIS A 39 5.43 -19.89 9.77
C HIS A 39 6.84 -20.15 10.32
N ARG A 40 7.45 -21.32 10.08
CA ARG A 40 8.72 -21.73 10.75
C ARG A 40 9.93 -20.87 10.39
N ARG A 41 9.94 -20.25 9.23
CA ARG A 41 11.04 -19.39 8.73
C ARG A 41 10.53 -18.00 8.33
N GLU A 42 9.39 -17.61 8.88
CA GLU A 42 8.75 -16.35 8.58
C GLU A 42 8.84 -15.44 9.80
N HIS A 43 9.28 -14.20 9.59
CA HIS A 43 9.60 -13.27 10.68
C HIS A 43 8.69 -12.04 10.70
N SER A 44 7.92 -11.79 9.63
CA SER A 44 7.06 -10.60 9.51
C SER A 44 6.04 -10.47 10.63
N LEU A 45 5.57 -11.58 11.20
CA LEU A 45 4.66 -11.62 12.34
C LEU A 45 5.40 -11.51 13.68
N GLU A 46 6.52 -12.21 13.83
CA GLU A 46 7.30 -12.30 15.08
C GLU A 46 7.77 -10.92 15.55
N VAL A 47 8.26 -10.09 14.63
CA VAL A 47 8.80 -8.75 14.95
C VAL A 47 7.74 -7.79 15.50
N GLN A 48 6.45 -8.08 15.31
CA GLN A 48 5.35 -7.24 15.80
C GLN A 48 5.02 -7.55 17.26
N LEU A 49 5.18 -8.80 17.70
CA LEU A 49 4.68 -9.26 19.00
C LEU A 49 5.29 -8.52 20.20
N PRO A 50 6.62 -8.26 20.26
CA PRO A 50 7.21 -7.52 21.38
C PRO A 50 6.64 -6.10 21.53
N PHE A 51 6.36 -5.40 20.43
CA PHE A 51 5.74 -4.07 20.47
C PHE A 51 4.31 -4.14 21.01
N LEU A 52 3.52 -5.10 20.53
CA LEU A 52 2.14 -5.29 20.99
C LEU A 52 2.08 -5.66 22.47
N MET A 53 2.96 -6.54 22.95
CA MET A 53 3.07 -6.90 24.37
C MET A 53 3.48 -5.72 25.24
N ARG A 54 4.32 -4.81 24.73
CA ARG A 54 4.74 -3.63 25.48
C ARG A 54 3.63 -2.58 25.60
N ILE A 55 2.79 -2.47 24.57
CA ILE A 55 1.68 -1.51 24.49
C ILE A 55 0.45 -2.03 25.24
N PHE A 56 0.05 -3.28 25.01
CA PHE A 56 -1.12 -3.87 25.64
C PHE A 56 -0.79 -4.38 27.05
N LYS A 57 -1.37 -3.74 28.06
CA LYS A 57 -1.22 -4.13 29.47
C LYS A 57 -2.05 -5.34 29.88
N ALA A 58 -3.08 -5.68 29.09
CA ALA A 58 -3.93 -6.83 29.32
C ALA A 58 -3.53 -7.98 28.38
N PRO A 59 -3.71 -9.25 28.80
CA PRO A 59 -3.48 -10.39 27.91
C PRO A 59 -4.36 -10.31 26.66
N PHE A 60 -3.76 -10.61 25.51
CA PHE A 60 -4.47 -10.71 24.23
C PHE A 60 -4.13 -12.03 23.55
N LYS A 61 -4.92 -12.37 22.53
CA LYS A 61 -4.67 -13.51 21.64
C LYS A 61 -4.42 -13.04 20.23
N ILE A 62 -3.73 -13.86 19.45
CA ILE A 62 -3.41 -13.58 18.04
C ILE A 62 -4.04 -14.60 17.11
N VAL A 63 -4.29 -14.18 15.87
CA VAL A 63 -4.64 -15.06 14.75
C VAL A 63 -3.54 -14.88 13.70
N PRO A 64 -2.49 -15.73 13.72
CA PRO A 64 -1.34 -15.56 12.84
C PRO A 64 -1.69 -16.02 11.43
N ILE A 65 -1.56 -15.11 10.46
CA ILE A 65 -1.85 -15.38 9.04
C ILE A 65 -0.67 -14.91 8.20
N VAL A 66 -0.08 -15.83 7.45
CA VAL A 66 0.93 -15.54 6.43
C VAL A 66 0.28 -15.61 5.06
N MET A 67 0.56 -14.62 4.22
CA MET A 67 0.01 -14.46 2.89
C MET A 67 1.14 -14.40 1.86
N ASN A 68 1.01 -15.17 0.79
CA ASN A 68 1.91 -15.11 -0.35
C ASN A 68 1.10 -15.33 -1.64
N THR A 69 0.44 -14.27 -2.11
CA THR A 69 -0.34 -14.29 -3.34
C THR A 69 -0.10 -13.00 -4.12
N GLY A 70 0.03 -13.12 -5.45
CA GLY A 70 0.04 -11.96 -6.36
C GLY A 70 -1.33 -11.64 -6.95
N ASP A 71 -2.35 -12.43 -6.61
CA ASP A 71 -3.71 -12.30 -7.15
C ASP A 71 -4.54 -11.33 -6.29
N LEU A 72 -4.99 -10.23 -6.92
CA LEU A 72 -5.77 -9.17 -6.26
C LEU A 72 -7.09 -9.72 -5.71
N ASP A 73 -7.80 -10.52 -6.51
CA ASP A 73 -9.13 -11.04 -6.15
C ASP A 73 -9.04 -11.96 -4.93
N THR A 74 -8.01 -12.80 -4.86
CA THR A 74 -7.75 -13.65 -3.69
C THR A 74 -7.48 -12.81 -2.45
N ALA A 75 -6.64 -11.78 -2.54
CA ALA A 75 -6.35 -10.91 -1.40
C ALA A 75 -7.59 -10.12 -0.92
N VAL A 76 -8.44 -9.65 -1.84
CA VAL A 76 -9.73 -9.02 -1.53
C VAL A 76 -10.66 -10.02 -0.83
N LYS A 77 -10.82 -11.24 -1.37
CA LYS A 77 -11.64 -12.31 -0.76
C LYS A 77 -11.17 -12.67 0.65
N ILE A 78 -9.86 -12.67 0.90
CA ILE A 78 -9.30 -12.86 2.24
C ILE A 78 -9.77 -11.73 3.17
N GLY A 79 -9.63 -10.47 2.74
CA GLY A 79 -10.08 -9.32 3.53
C GLY A 79 -11.58 -9.35 3.86
N GLU A 80 -12.42 -9.71 2.89
CA GLU A 80 -13.87 -9.85 3.09
C GLU A 80 -14.21 -10.95 4.08
N ALA A 81 -13.53 -12.10 3.99
CA ALA A 81 -13.72 -13.20 4.91
C ALA A 81 -13.25 -12.85 6.33
N LEU A 82 -12.12 -12.15 6.47
CA LEU A 82 -11.64 -11.62 7.75
C LEU A 82 -12.67 -10.68 8.37
N ALA A 83 -13.16 -9.69 7.62
CA ALA A 83 -14.18 -8.76 8.09
C ALA A 83 -15.46 -9.48 8.57
N LYS A 84 -15.92 -10.49 7.83
CA LYS A 84 -17.08 -11.30 8.23
C LYS A 84 -16.82 -12.06 9.53
N ALA A 85 -15.64 -12.65 9.70
CA ALA A 85 -15.30 -13.47 10.86
C ALA A 85 -15.11 -12.66 12.15
N ILE A 86 -14.65 -11.41 12.05
CA ILE A 86 -14.36 -10.56 13.20
C ILE A 86 -15.42 -9.48 13.48
N ARG A 87 -16.46 -9.38 12.65
CA ARG A 87 -17.55 -8.43 12.85
C ARG A 87 -18.18 -8.59 14.24
N GLY A 88 -18.34 -7.47 14.95
CA GLY A 88 -18.91 -7.45 16.30
C GLY A 88 -17.94 -7.95 17.40
N LYS A 89 -16.68 -8.22 17.07
CA LYS A 89 -15.63 -8.58 18.03
C LYS A 89 -14.67 -7.42 18.23
N ASN A 90 -14.04 -7.35 19.40
CA ASN A 90 -12.96 -6.41 19.67
C ASN A 90 -11.64 -6.98 19.12
N VAL A 91 -11.29 -6.64 17.88
CA VAL A 91 -10.12 -7.15 17.18
C VAL A 91 -9.35 -6.00 16.54
N LEU A 92 -8.03 -5.99 16.73
CA LEU A 92 -7.10 -5.15 15.97
C LEU A 92 -6.52 -5.97 14.80
N ILE A 93 -6.61 -5.44 13.59
CA ILE A 93 -5.90 -5.98 12.42
C ILE A 93 -4.53 -5.29 12.36
N VAL A 94 -3.46 -6.09 12.43
CA VAL A 94 -2.09 -5.61 12.23
C VAL A 94 -1.59 -6.15 10.90
N VAL A 95 -1.19 -5.26 10.00
CA VAL A 95 -0.58 -5.60 8.71
C VAL A 95 0.90 -5.24 8.76
N SER A 96 1.75 -6.21 8.43
CA SER A 96 3.20 -6.04 8.42
C SER A 96 3.69 -5.87 6.97
N SER A 97 4.37 -4.77 6.68
CA SER A 97 5.02 -4.51 5.40
C SER A 97 6.07 -3.41 5.54
N ASP A 98 7.25 -3.64 4.97
CA ASP A 98 8.16 -2.58 4.55
C ASP A 98 7.72 -2.03 3.17
N PHE A 99 8.23 -0.85 2.81
CA PHE A 99 7.98 -0.22 1.51
C PHE A 99 9.15 -0.40 0.54
N SER A 100 9.73 0.68 0.00
CA SER A 100 10.79 0.58 -0.99
C SER A 100 11.99 -0.22 -0.47
N HIS A 101 12.51 -1.14 -1.28
CA HIS A 101 13.72 -1.91 -0.98
C HIS A 101 14.87 -1.46 -1.88
N TYR A 102 15.89 -0.87 -1.25
CA TYR A 102 17.22 -0.56 -1.76
C TYR A 102 17.42 0.59 -2.76
N PRO A 103 16.46 1.46 -3.10
CA PRO A 103 16.78 2.64 -3.89
C PRO A 103 17.59 3.66 -3.06
N PRO A 104 18.17 4.68 -3.70
CA PRO A 104 18.61 5.89 -3.02
C PRO A 104 17.46 6.55 -2.25
N LYS A 105 17.80 7.20 -1.13
CA LYS A 105 16.87 7.83 -0.18
C LYS A 105 15.84 8.76 -0.84
N ASP A 106 16.25 9.56 -1.82
CA ASP A 106 15.33 10.50 -2.48
C ASP A 106 14.30 9.80 -3.35
N ILE A 107 14.70 8.70 -4.02
CA ILE A 107 13.79 7.85 -4.79
C ILE A 107 12.84 7.12 -3.82
N ALA A 108 13.38 6.55 -2.74
CA ALA A 108 12.58 5.91 -1.68
C ALA A 108 11.47 6.85 -1.19
N ARG A 109 11.84 8.07 -0.79
CA ARG A 109 10.88 9.06 -0.27
C ARG A 109 9.78 9.39 -1.26
N LYS A 110 10.11 9.64 -2.52
CA LYS A 110 9.11 9.96 -3.55
C LYS A 110 8.19 8.78 -3.81
N ALA A 111 8.73 7.57 -3.96
CA ALA A 111 7.95 6.37 -4.27
C ALA A 111 7.08 5.92 -3.08
N ASP A 112 7.66 5.88 -1.89
CA ASP A 112 6.99 5.45 -0.65
C ASP A 112 5.82 6.39 -0.31
N LEU A 113 6.04 7.71 -0.35
CA LEU A 113 4.97 8.67 -0.08
C LEU A 113 3.87 8.59 -1.15
N THR A 114 4.21 8.27 -2.39
CA THR A 114 3.22 8.05 -3.46
C THR A 114 2.35 6.82 -3.17
N ILE A 115 2.95 5.67 -2.86
CA ILE A 115 2.18 4.45 -2.57
C ILE A 115 1.38 4.57 -1.26
N LEU A 116 1.92 5.25 -0.24
CA LEU A 116 1.20 5.55 1.00
C LEU A 116 0.00 6.49 0.76
N GLU A 117 0.15 7.49 -0.10
CA GLU A 117 -0.96 8.38 -0.47
C GLU A 117 -2.09 7.61 -1.16
N SER A 118 -1.76 6.59 -1.96
CA SER A 118 -2.76 5.73 -2.60
C SER A 118 -3.68 4.99 -1.62
N LEU A 119 -3.19 4.66 -0.42
CA LEU A 119 -3.99 4.00 0.61
C LEU A 119 -5.11 4.88 1.16
N LYS A 120 -4.97 6.21 1.08
CA LYS A 120 -6.01 7.16 1.51
C LYS A 120 -7.28 7.09 0.67
N ARG A 121 -7.21 6.46 -0.51
CA ARG A 121 -8.38 6.23 -1.36
C ARG A 121 -9.23 5.04 -0.92
N LEU A 122 -8.74 4.23 0.02
CA LEU A 122 -9.44 3.02 0.50
C LEU A 122 -9.85 2.06 -0.63
N ASP A 123 -9.06 2.04 -1.71
CA ASP A 123 -9.34 1.27 -2.92
C ASP A 123 -8.19 0.27 -3.16
N PRO A 124 -8.45 -1.04 -2.93
CA PRO A 124 -7.46 -2.09 -3.16
C PRO A 124 -6.94 -2.18 -4.59
N ALA A 125 -7.79 -1.94 -5.59
CA ALA A 125 -7.39 -1.98 -6.99
C ALA A 125 -6.50 -0.78 -7.34
N TYR A 126 -6.83 0.40 -6.82
CA TYR A 126 -6.02 1.60 -7.02
C TYR A 126 -4.64 1.49 -6.34
N PHE A 127 -4.57 0.96 -5.12
CA PHE A 127 -3.30 0.67 -4.44
C PHE A 127 -2.45 -0.31 -5.28
N ARG A 128 -3.04 -1.42 -5.73
CA ARG A 128 -2.38 -2.42 -6.59
C ARG A 128 -1.86 -1.81 -7.90
N LEU A 129 -2.66 -0.95 -8.53
CA LEU A 129 -2.27 -0.23 -9.74
C LEU A 129 -1.08 0.72 -9.48
N THR A 130 -1.13 1.48 -8.38
CA THR A 130 -0.05 2.40 -7.98
C THR A 130 1.24 1.63 -7.75
N ASN A 131 1.20 0.53 -7.01
CA ASN A 131 2.35 -0.35 -6.80
C ASN A 131 2.92 -0.89 -8.13
N THR A 132 2.04 -1.36 -9.03
CA THR A 132 2.43 -1.88 -10.34
C THR A 132 3.11 -0.81 -11.20
N ILE A 133 2.59 0.41 -11.23
CA ILE A 133 3.17 1.52 -11.99
C ILE A 133 4.55 1.89 -11.41
N LEU A 134 4.68 2.04 -10.09
CA LEU A 134 5.95 2.36 -9.45
C LEU A 134 7.02 1.29 -9.74
N MET A 135 6.67 0.01 -9.70
CA MET A 135 7.58 -1.08 -10.04
C MET A 135 7.98 -1.09 -11.52
N ARG A 136 7.04 -0.82 -12.43
CA ARG A 136 7.30 -0.82 -13.90
C ARG A 136 8.18 0.34 -14.36
N ARG A 137 8.23 1.43 -13.60
CA ARG A 137 9.10 2.59 -13.90
C ARG A 137 10.59 2.25 -13.86
N GLY A 138 10.96 1.20 -13.11
CA GLY A 138 12.36 0.72 -13.07
C GLY A 138 13.31 1.72 -12.42
N GLU A 139 12.85 2.43 -11.39
CA GLU A 139 13.68 3.38 -10.64
C GLU A 139 14.97 2.73 -10.13
N LYS A 140 16.05 3.52 -10.05
CA LYS A 140 17.39 3.03 -9.72
C LYS A 140 17.39 2.18 -8.43
N ASN A 141 17.79 0.92 -8.56
CA ASN A 141 17.91 -0.06 -7.47
C ASN A 141 16.62 -0.38 -6.69
N LEU A 142 15.45 0.07 -7.16
CA LEU A 142 14.18 -0.24 -6.52
C LEU A 142 13.79 -1.69 -6.83
N GLN A 143 13.89 -2.58 -5.83
CA GLN A 143 13.61 -4.01 -6.02
C GLN A 143 12.19 -4.43 -5.63
N THR A 144 11.61 -3.71 -4.67
CA THR A 144 10.28 -3.96 -4.11
C THR A 144 9.70 -2.63 -3.66
N MET A 145 8.39 -2.43 -3.81
CA MET A 145 7.69 -1.24 -3.32
C MET A 145 6.83 -1.48 -2.07
N ALA A 146 6.26 -2.67 -1.92
CA ALA A 146 5.56 -3.10 -0.71
C ALA A 146 5.72 -4.61 -0.56
N CYS A 147 6.54 -5.06 0.39
CA CYS A 147 6.81 -6.49 0.55
C CYS A 147 5.59 -7.28 1.05
N GLY A 148 4.68 -6.62 1.77
CA GLY A 148 3.41 -7.14 2.25
C GLY A 148 2.20 -6.71 1.40
N GLU A 149 2.35 -6.48 0.09
CA GLU A 149 1.28 -6.01 -0.81
C GLU A 149 -0.06 -6.75 -0.59
N ALA A 150 -0.02 -8.10 -0.58
CA ALA A 150 -1.22 -8.91 -0.41
C ALA A 150 -1.88 -8.71 0.97
N ALA A 151 -1.07 -8.57 2.02
CA ALA A 151 -1.55 -8.34 3.38
C ALA A 151 -2.14 -6.93 3.55
N ILE A 152 -1.56 -5.93 2.88
CA ILE A 152 -2.10 -4.56 2.82
C ILE A 152 -3.47 -4.56 2.12
N ILE A 153 -3.58 -5.19 0.96
CA ILE A 153 -4.84 -5.32 0.21
C ILE A 153 -5.92 -5.98 1.07
N ALA A 154 -5.61 -7.12 1.70
CA ALA A 154 -6.55 -7.84 2.54
C ALA A 154 -6.94 -7.06 3.80
N GLY A 155 -5.97 -6.44 4.48
CA GLY A 155 -6.20 -5.65 5.69
C GLY A 155 -7.02 -4.39 5.41
N MET A 156 -6.70 -3.66 4.33
CA MET A 156 -7.49 -2.50 3.89
C MET A 156 -8.91 -2.91 3.53
N THR A 157 -9.08 -3.99 2.76
CA THR A 157 -10.41 -4.52 2.41
C THR A 157 -11.20 -4.86 3.67
N ALA A 158 -10.57 -5.54 4.63
CA ALA A 158 -11.22 -5.90 5.89
C ALA A 158 -11.64 -4.66 6.69
N ALA A 159 -10.74 -3.68 6.83
CA ALA A 159 -11.00 -2.43 7.53
C ALA A 159 -12.17 -1.66 6.93
N VAL A 160 -12.21 -1.50 5.59
CA VAL A 160 -13.32 -0.84 4.88
C VAL A 160 -14.63 -1.60 5.09
N ARG A 161 -14.62 -2.93 4.98
CA ARG A 161 -15.82 -3.77 5.23
C ARG A 161 -16.30 -3.75 6.69
N LEU A 162 -15.46 -3.31 7.62
CA LEU A 162 -15.79 -3.07 9.03
C LEU A 162 -16.16 -1.60 9.31
N GLY A 163 -16.13 -0.74 8.29
CA GLY A 163 -16.60 0.64 8.35
C GLY A 163 -15.51 1.68 8.48
N ALA A 164 -14.24 1.37 8.23
CA ALA A 164 -13.20 2.39 8.09
C ALA A 164 -13.51 3.28 6.88
N ASP A 165 -13.44 4.58 7.08
CA ASP A 165 -13.73 5.62 6.07
C ASP A 165 -12.54 6.59 5.89
N LYS A 166 -11.44 6.39 6.63
CA LYS A 166 -10.23 7.21 6.52
C LYS A 166 -8.98 6.37 6.73
N ALA A 167 -7.95 6.62 5.93
CA ALA A 167 -6.59 6.15 6.21
C ALA A 167 -5.69 7.34 6.58
N VAL A 168 -4.96 7.21 7.68
CA VAL A 168 -4.11 8.26 8.25
C VAL A 168 -2.67 7.79 8.25
N LEU A 169 -1.79 8.54 7.61
CA LEU A 169 -0.35 8.37 7.75
C LEU A 169 0.06 8.93 9.10
N LEU A 170 0.56 8.06 9.98
CA LEU A 170 1.04 8.43 11.30
C LEU A 170 2.49 8.92 11.24
N GLU A 171 3.34 8.20 10.50
CA GLU A 171 4.76 8.49 10.38
C GLU A 171 5.34 7.85 9.11
N TYR A 172 6.37 8.48 8.54
CA TYR A 172 7.18 7.92 7.46
C TYR A 172 8.66 8.18 7.69
N THR A 173 9.47 7.14 7.56
CA THR A 173 10.93 7.23 7.62
C THR A 173 11.59 6.18 6.71
N ASN A 174 12.91 6.17 6.65
CA ASN A 174 13.67 5.13 5.97
C ASN A 174 14.97 4.84 6.72
N SER A 175 15.59 3.70 6.43
CA SER A 175 16.81 3.27 7.13
C SER A 175 17.99 4.24 6.99
N GLY A 176 18.00 5.09 5.95
CA GLY A 176 19.01 6.13 5.74
C GLY A 176 18.83 7.38 6.62
N GLU A 177 17.66 7.60 7.23
CA GLU A 177 17.48 8.65 8.23
C GLU A 177 18.21 8.30 9.53
N VAL A 178 18.25 7.00 9.89
CA VAL A 178 18.92 6.50 11.09
C VAL A 178 20.42 6.28 10.85
N ARG A 179 20.79 5.82 9.65
CA ARG A 179 22.18 5.59 9.23
C ARG A 179 22.48 6.36 7.94
N PRO A 180 22.87 7.65 8.03
CA PRO A 180 23.12 8.49 6.85
C PRO A 180 24.10 7.91 5.81
N GLN A 181 24.99 7.05 6.24
CA GLN A 181 26.01 6.37 5.43
C GLN A 181 25.40 5.37 4.43
N THR A 182 24.15 4.93 4.67
CA THR A 182 23.42 4.03 3.79
C THR A 182 22.42 4.75 2.89
N ALA A 183 22.50 6.09 2.74
CA ALA A 183 21.54 6.89 1.97
C ALA A 183 21.41 6.48 0.49
N GLN A 184 22.37 5.76 -0.08
CA GLN A 184 22.30 5.25 -1.45
C GLN A 184 21.57 3.90 -1.59
N ARG A 185 21.20 3.29 -0.46
CA ARG A 185 20.55 1.98 -0.41
C ARG A 185 19.73 1.87 0.87
N VAL A 186 18.47 2.29 0.82
CA VAL A 186 17.60 2.35 2.00
C VAL A 186 16.43 1.36 1.94
N VAL A 187 15.78 1.13 3.08
CA VAL A 187 14.45 0.48 3.15
C VAL A 187 13.47 1.51 3.70
N GLY A 188 12.31 1.64 3.06
CA GLY A 188 11.23 2.54 3.46
C GLY A 188 10.31 1.95 4.55
N TYR A 189 9.92 2.79 5.52
CA TYR A 189 9.05 2.42 6.63
C TYR A 189 7.91 3.42 6.77
N GLY A 190 6.66 2.94 6.82
CA GLY A 190 5.48 3.79 6.97
C GLY A 190 4.47 3.18 7.93
N ALA A 191 3.92 4.00 8.81
CA ALA A 191 2.86 3.61 9.75
C ALA A 191 1.52 4.22 9.30
N MET A 192 0.56 3.36 8.96
CA MET A 192 -0.79 3.77 8.51
C MET A 192 -1.86 3.25 9.47
N ALA A 193 -2.84 4.09 9.80
CA ALA A 193 -4.02 3.71 10.56
C ALA A 193 -5.29 3.84 9.71
N PHE A 194 -6.10 2.78 9.66
CA PHE A 194 -7.43 2.79 9.04
C PHE A 194 -8.48 2.95 10.12
N VAL A 195 -9.24 4.03 10.06
CA VAL A 195 -10.15 4.44 11.14
C VAL A 195 -11.53 4.80 10.58
N LYS A 196 -12.52 4.78 11.46
CA LYS A 196 -13.87 5.28 11.20
C LYS A 196 -14.02 6.66 11.84
N THR A 197 -14.38 7.64 11.02
CA THR A 197 -14.49 9.05 11.41
C THR A 197 -15.88 9.63 11.15
N GLY A 198 -16.67 9.01 10.28
CA GLY A 198 -17.94 9.55 9.79
C GLY A 198 -17.78 10.64 8.71
N GLU A 199 -16.55 10.96 8.31
CA GLU A 199 -16.28 11.91 7.24
C GLU A 199 -16.44 11.23 5.86
N PRO A 200 -16.99 11.92 4.86
CA PRO A 200 -17.04 11.39 3.51
C PRO A 200 -15.64 11.26 2.93
N LEU A 201 -15.42 10.22 2.13
CA LEU A 201 -14.20 10.08 1.36
C LEU A 201 -14.04 11.27 0.38
N PRO A 202 -12.81 11.74 0.12
CA PRO A 202 -12.58 12.79 -0.86
C PRO A 202 -13.07 12.36 -2.25
N GLU A 203 -14.04 13.08 -2.82
CA GLU A 203 -14.67 12.72 -4.09
C GLU A 203 -13.75 12.96 -5.31
N SER A 204 -12.81 13.89 -5.22
CA SER A 204 -11.97 14.30 -6.35
C SER A 204 -10.54 13.80 -6.25
N PHE A 205 -9.92 13.51 -7.41
CA PHE A 205 -8.47 13.36 -7.50
C PHE A 205 -7.79 14.62 -6.91
N PRO A 206 -6.75 14.49 -6.07
CA PRO A 206 -6.18 15.60 -5.31
C PRO A 206 -5.32 16.55 -6.16
N LEU A 207 -5.90 17.11 -7.23
CA LEU A 207 -5.24 18.08 -8.10
C LEU A 207 -5.46 19.51 -7.60
N ALA A 208 -4.79 19.88 -6.51
CA ALA A 208 -4.90 21.20 -5.93
C ALA A 208 -3.92 22.23 -6.56
N GLY A 209 -4.29 23.52 -6.49
CA GLY A 209 -3.39 24.65 -6.74
C GLY A 209 -2.71 24.68 -8.12
N SER A 210 -1.37 24.72 -8.12
CA SER A 210 -0.53 24.82 -9.33
C SER A 210 -0.53 23.56 -10.21
N GLY A 211 -1.11 22.44 -9.75
CA GLY A 211 -1.10 21.16 -10.47
C GLY A 211 -1.64 21.24 -11.90
N LYS A 212 -2.75 21.97 -12.13
CA LYS A 212 -3.29 22.17 -13.49
C LYS A 212 -2.31 22.89 -14.41
N LYS A 213 -1.59 23.89 -13.87
CA LYS A 213 -0.58 24.66 -14.63
C LYS A 213 0.62 23.77 -14.96
N ILE A 214 1.03 22.92 -14.03
CA ILE A 214 2.12 21.95 -14.22
C ILE A 214 1.73 20.97 -15.32
N LEU A 215 0.57 20.31 -15.23
CA LEU A 215 0.12 19.36 -16.26
C LEU A 215 0.01 19.99 -17.65
N LEU A 216 -0.55 21.20 -17.75
CA LEU A 216 -0.62 21.92 -19.03
C LEU A 216 0.77 22.28 -19.56
N LYS A 217 1.71 22.66 -18.69
CA LYS A 217 3.09 22.93 -19.09
C LYS A 217 3.78 21.64 -19.56
N THR A 218 3.64 20.55 -18.83
CA THR A 218 4.19 19.22 -19.17
C THR A 218 3.64 18.74 -20.51
N ALA A 219 2.32 18.81 -20.73
CA ALA A 219 1.72 18.41 -22.00
C ALA A 219 2.24 19.22 -23.19
N ARG A 220 2.42 20.54 -23.01
CA ARG A 220 3.02 21.39 -24.06
C ARG A 220 4.47 21.04 -24.32
N GLN A 221 5.25 20.84 -23.26
CA GLN A 221 6.66 20.50 -23.37
C GLN A 221 6.85 19.16 -24.06
N ALA A 222 6.05 18.14 -23.72
CA ALA A 222 6.08 16.83 -24.36
C ALA A 222 5.82 16.91 -25.87
N ILE A 223 4.92 17.78 -26.31
CA ILE A 223 4.67 18.00 -27.75
C ILE A 223 5.91 18.63 -28.41
N VAL A 224 6.52 19.64 -27.80
CA VAL A 224 7.73 20.30 -28.33
C VAL A 224 8.90 19.31 -28.40
N ASP A 225 9.13 18.56 -27.32
CA ASP A 225 10.21 17.58 -27.22
C ASP A 225 10.05 16.46 -28.26
N ALA A 226 8.81 16.07 -28.58
CA ALA A 226 8.54 15.11 -29.64
C ALA A 226 8.96 15.64 -31.04
N PHE A 227 8.77 16.93 -31.33
CA PHE A 227 9.27 17.55 -32.56
C PHE A 227 10.81 17.61 -32.58
N ASP A 228 11.43 17.86 -31.43
CA ASP A 228 12.88 17.89 -31.26
C ASP A 228 13.52 16.49 -31.17
N LYS A 229 12.73 15.42 -31.22
CA LYS A 229 13.16 14.02 -31.00
C LYS A 229 13.93 13.81 -29.69
N LYS A 230 13.61 14.59 -28.66
CA LYS A 230 14.17 14.44 -27.33
C LYS A 230 13.55 13.23 -26.64
N PRO A 231 14.33 12.43 -25.90
CA PRO A 231 13.76 11.38 -25.06
C PRO A 231 12.89 11.98 -23.97
N TYR A 232 11.76 11.34 -23.69
CA TYR A 232 10.92 11.71 -22.55
C TYR A 232 11.61 11.29 -21.26
N ASP A 233 12.00 12.27 -20.45
CA ASP A 233 12.52 12.02 -19.10
C ASP A 233 11.35 11.96 -18.12
N SER A 234 11.31 10.89 -17.33
CA SER A 234 10.15 10.53 -16.52
C SER A 234 10.49 10.34 -15.05
N GLU A 235 11.48 11.05 -14.50
CA GLU A 235 11.83 10.95 -13.07
C GLU A 235 10.62 11.14 -12.13
N LEU A 236 10.67 10.52 -10.94
CA LEU A 236 9.67 10.77 -9.90
C LEU A 236 9.68 12.24 -9.48
N SER A 237 8.50 12.84 -9.47
CA SER A 237 8.25 14.18 -9.00
C SER A 237 8.34 14.26 -7.47
N SER A 238 8.85 15.38 -6.94
CA SER A 238 8.76 15.70 -5.51
C SER A 238 7.32 16.03 -5.09
N ASN A 239 6.48 16.48 -6.02
CA ASN A 239 5.04 16.55 -5.84
C ASN A 239 4.44 15.16 -6.09
N ILE A 240 4.13 14.45 -5.01
CA ILE A 240 3.64 13.06 -5.03
C ILE A 240 2.37 12.87 -5.85
N THR A 241 1.51 13.88 -5.95
CA THR A 241 0.28 13.81 -6.76
C THR A 241 0.61 13.57 -8.23
N MET A 242 1.73 14.09 -8.73
CA MET A 242 2.17 13.85 -10.11
C MET A 242 2.64 12.40 -10.33
N ASN A 243 2.96 11.66 -9.28
CA ASN A 243 3.36 10.26 -9.41
C ASN A 243 2.16 9.30 -9.33
N MET A 244 0.97 9.81 -8.95
CA MET A 244 -0.22 9.01 -8.70
C MET A 244 -0.91 8.61 -10.00
N PRO A 245 -1.51 7.41 -10.08
CA PRO A 245 -2.26 7.00 -11.26
C PRO A 245 -3.48 7.88 -11.53
N ALA A 246 -3.60 8.42 -12.74
CA ALA A 246 -4.78 9.20 -13.15
C ALA A 246 -5.17 8.94 -14.60
N ALA A 247 -6.46 9.13 -14.89
CA ALA A 247 -6.94 9.28 -16.26
C ALA A 247 -6.60 10.70 -16.72
N VAL A 248 -6.01 10.84 -17.91
CA VAL A 248 -5.61 12.13 -18.47
C VAL A 248 -6.14 12.24 -19.89
N PHE A 249 -6.70 13.40 -20.22
CA PHE A 249 -7.13 13.73 -21.57
C PHE A 249 -6.52 15.06 -21.99
N VAL A 250 -5.77 15.05 -23.09
CA VAL A 250 -5.14 16.24 -23.68
C VAL A 250 -5.89 16.59 -24.96
N THR A 251 -6.31 17.84 -25.06
CA THR A 251 -7.02 18.37 -26.22
C THR A 251 -6.22 19.50 -26.84
N LEU A 252 -5.96 19.40 -28.14
CA LEU A 252 -5.31 20.44 -28.93
C LEU A 252 -6.37 21.24 -29.69
N THR A 253 -6.34 22.56 -29.53
CA THR A 253 -7.23 23.47 -30.25
C THR A 253 -6.41 24.52 -30.99
N ILE A 254 -6.92 24.98 -32.15
CA ILE A 254 -6.40 26.12 -32.91
C ILE A 254 -7.57 27.05 -33.18
N SER A 255 -7.46 28.30 -32.72
CA SER A 255 -8.51 29.33 -32.84
C SER A 255 -9.89 28.86 -32.33
N GLY A 256 -9.91 28.09 -31.24
CA GLY A 256 -11.13 27.52 -30.65
C GLY A 256 -11.64 26.23 -31.31
N GLY A 257 -11.10 25.85 -32.48
CA GLY A 257 -11.44 24.59 -33.14
C GLY A 257 -10.60 23.42 -32.67
N LEU A 258 -11.22 22.27 -32.37
CA LEU A 258 -10.54 21.01 -32.03
C LEU A 258 -9.68 20.53 -33.21
N ARG A 259 -8.42 20.19 -32.93
CA ARG A 259 -7.48 19.62 -33.91
C ARG A 259 -7.05 18.20 -33.60
N GLY A 260 -7.18 17.80 -32.34
CA GLY A 260 -6.90 16.43 -31.93
C GLY A 260 -7.09 16.28 -30.44
N CYS A 261 -7.33 15.04 -30.02
CA CYS A 261 -7.36 14.66 -28.62
C CYS A 261 -6.69 13.30 -28.44
N ILE A 262 -5.99 13.14 -27.33
CA ILE A 262 -5.36 11.89 -26.92
C ILE A 262 -5.44 11.76 -25.41
N GLY A 263 -5.64 10.54 -24.91
CA GLY A 263 -5.72 10.31 -23.49
C GLY A 263 -6.28 8.95 -23.13
N THR A 264 -6.53 8.77 -21.84
CA THR A 264 -7.14 7.57 -21.26
C THR A 264 -8.38 7.95 -20.48
N THR A 265 -9.39 7.09 -20.49
CA THR A 265 -10.62 7.23 -19.68
C THR A 265 -10.47 6.59 -18.30
N GLN A 266 -9.40 5.83 -18.09
CA GLN A 266 -9.05 5.19 -16.82
C GLN A 266 -7.57 5.42 -16.50
N PRO A 267 -7.18 5.40 -15.22
CA PRO A 267 -5.78 5.44 -14.82
C PRO A 267 -5.00 4.26 -15.40
N GLN A 268 -3.92 4.56 -16.13
CA GLN A 268 -3.03 3.54 -16.69
C GLN A 268 -1.54 3.82 -16.39
N MET A 269 -1.21 5.07 -16.09
CA MET A 269 0.15 5.57 -15.86
C MET A 269 0.11 6.60 -14.73
N SER A 270 1.28 6.97 -14.20
CA SER A 270 1.42 8.19 -13.39
C SER A 270 1.04 9.43 -14.22
N LEU A 271 0.67 10.51 -13.53
CA LEU A 271 0.47 11.82 -14.14
C LEU A 271 1.73 12.38 -14.82
#